data_AF-A0A7Y4T2E8-F1
#
_entry.id   AF-A0A7Y4T2E8-F1
#
_cell.length_a   1.000
_cell.length_b   1.000
_cell.length_c   1.000
_cell.angle_alpha   90.00
_cell.angle_beta   90.00
_cell.angle_gamma   90.00
#
_symmetry.space_group_name_H-M   'P 1'
#
loop_
_entity.id
_entity.type
_entity.pdbx_description
1 polymer ?
#
loop_
_entity_poly.entity_id
_entity_poly.type
_entity_poly.pdbx_seq_one_letter_code
_entity_poly.pdbx_strand_id
1 'polypeptide(L)'
;MSRVLELFLAREVERLVLKSPEVGLFTRALPTGALLAPHATAGVLHSLGRRFDLVAPSGAAGRVVNPPPERVLAPVSYGTVLY
;
A
#
# COMPACT_ATOMS: atom_id res chain seq x y z
N MET A 1 16.35 9.56 7.44
CA MET A 1 16.16 9.01 6.08
C MET A 1 14.98 8.05 6.16
N SER A 2 13.85 8.33 5.50
CA SER A 2 12.77 7.33 5.41
C SER A 2 13.22 6.20 4.48
N ARG A 3 12.96 4.96 4.89
CA ARG A 3 13.21 3.80 4.04
C ARG A 3 11.99 3.57 3.16
N VAL A 4 12.22 3.11 1.94
CA VAL A 4 11.15 2.84 0.98
C VAL A 4 10.97 1.33 0.86
N LEU A 5 9.72 0.88 0.84
CA LEU A 5 9.35 -0.48 0.49
C LEU A 5 8.36 -0.45 -0.66
N GLU A 6 8.62 -1.28 -1.67
CA GLU A 6 7.70 -1.43 -2.79
C GLU A 6 6.58 -2.42 -2.43
N LEU A 7 5.34 -2.07 -2.78
CA LEU A 7 4.18 -2.95 -2.61
C LEU A 7 4.26 -4.13 -3.58
N PHE A 8 3.78 -5.30 -3.16
CA PHE A 8 3.66 -6.42 -4.08
C PHE A 8 2.48 -6.21 -5.02
N LEU A 9 2.73 -6.35 -6.32
CA LEU A 9 1.71 -6.35 -7.35
C LEU A 9 1.22 -7.77 -7.61
N ALA A 10 -0.07 -7.97 -7.50
CA ALA A 10 -0.76 -9.15 -8.02
C ALA A 10 -1.81 -8.72 -9.05
N ARG A 11 -2.03 -9.56 -10.06
CA ARG A 11 -3.09 -9.36 -11.04
C ARG A 11 -4.22 -10.34 -10.74
N GLU A 12 -5.39 -9.81 -10.43
CA GLU A 12 -6.66 -10.54 -10.48
C GLU A 12 -7.32 -10.30 -11.84
N VAL A 13 -8.38 -11.04 -12.16
CA VAL A 13 -8.99 -11.09 -13.51
C VAL A 13 -9.28 -9.70 -14.07
N GLU A 14 -9.85 -8.80 -13.25
CA GLU A 14 -10.27 -7.46 -13.69
C GLU A 14 -9.51 -6.31 -13.01
N ARG A 15 -8.65 -6.59 -12.04
CA ARG A 15 -8.00 -5.55 -11.22
C ARG A 15 -6.58 -5.89 -10.83
N LEU A 16 -5.80 -4.85 -10.60
CA LEU A 16 -4.52 -4.94 -9.93
C LEU A 16 -4.74 -4.87 -8.43
N VAL A 17 -3.99 -5.67 -7.68
CA VAL A 17 -4.05 -5.74 -6.24
C VAL A 17 -2.67 -5.44 -5.68
N LEU A 18 -2.60 -4.51 -4.73
CA LEU A 18 -1.37 -4.14 -4.05
C LEU A 18 -1.36 -4.71 -2.63
N LYS A 19 -0.29 -5.41 -2.30
CA LYS A 19 -0.17 -6.14 -1.03
C LYS A 19 1.01 -5.65 -0.20
N SER A 20 0.86 -5.73 1.11
CA SER A 20 1.92 -5.34 2.06
C SER A 20 3.15 -6.23 1.92
N PRO A 21 4.36 -5.66 1.78
CA PRO A 21 5.59 -6.42 1.70
C PRO A 21 6.12 -6.88 3.07
N GLU A 22 5.54 -6.38 4.16
CA GLU A 22 5.98 -6.66 5.53
C GLU A 22 4.81 -6.62 6.51
N VAL A 23 4.98 -7.22 7.69
CA VAL A 23 4.05 -7.12 8.82
C VAL A 23 4.20 -5.77 9.53
N GLY A 24 3.12 -5.16 9.99
CA GLY A 24 3.19 -3.90 10.73
C GLY A 24 1.86 -3.17 10.87
N LEU A 25 1.94 -1.86 11.07
CA LEU A 25 0.80 -0.95 11.12
C LEU A 25 0.79 -0.05 9.87
N PHE A 26 -0.21 -0.23 9.03
CA PHE A 26 -0.43 0.56 7.83
C PHE A 26 -1.21 1.84 8.14
N THR A 27 -0.80 2.95 7.53
CA THR A 27 -1.42 4.27 7.72
C THR A 27 -1.25 5.15 6.49
N ARG A 28 -1.91 6.32 6.50
CA ARG A 28 -1.93 7.29 5.40
C ARG A 28 -2.36 6.64 4.08
N ALA A 29 -3.35 5.77 4.16
CA ALA A 29 -3.94 5.14 2.99
C ALA A 29 -4.51 6.21 2.04
N LEU A 30 -4.40 5.96 0.74
CA LEU A 30 -5.02 6.77 -0.29
C LEU A 30 -6.54 6.61 -0.22
N PRO A 31 -7.31 7.68 -0.39
CA PRO A 31 -8.77 7.58 -0.44
C PRO A 31 -9.21 6.90 -1.74
N THR A 32 -10.41 6.31 -1.72
CA THR A 32 -11.08 5.81 -2.93
C THR A 32 -11.16 6.93 -3.98
N GLY A 33 -10.88 6.61 -5.23
CA GLY A 33 -10.86 7.56 -6.33
C GLY A 33 -9.50 8.26 -6.54
N ALA A 34 -8.55 8.14 -5.61
CA ALA A 34 -7.21 8.67 -5.79
C ALA A 34 -6.50 8.00 -6.98
N LEU A 35 -5.71 8.79 -7.72
CA LEU A 35 -4.84 8.29 -8.76
C LEU A 35 -3.53 7.79 -8.14
N LEU A 36 -3.10 6.59 -8.53
CA LEU A 36 -1.82 6.02 -8.18
C LEU A 36 -1.01 5.83 -9.46
N ALA A 37 0.18 6.42 -9.48
CA ALA A 37 1.16 6.25 -10.55
C ALA A 37 2.26 5.29 -10.10
N PRO A 38 2.97 4.65 -11.03
CA PRO A 38 4.16 3.86 -10.72
C PRO A 38 5.16 4.65 -9.87
N HIS A 39 5.75 4.00 -8.86
CA HIS A 39 6.69 4.56 -7.90
C HIS A 39 6.14 5.70 -7.00
N ALA A 40 4.88 6.08 -7.15
CA ALA A 40 4.25 7.04 -6.26
C ALA A 40 4.03 6.43 -4.87
N THR A 41 4.06 7.29 -3.84
CA THR A 41 3.76 6.88 -2.46
C THR A 41 2.30 6.47 -2.33
N ALA A 42 2.08 5.26 -1.84
CA ALA A 42 0.79 4.62 -1.62
C ALA A 42 0.45 4.47 -0.12
N GLY A 43 1.23 5.09 0.76
CA GLY A 43 0.98 5.13 2.20
C GLY A 43 2.24 4.91 3.01
N VAL A 44 2.08 4.54 4.28
CA VAL A 44 3.19 4.34 5.23
C VAL A 44 2.97 3.06 6.03
N LEU A 45 4.05 2.32 6.26
CA LEU A 45 4.08 1.15 7.14
C LEU A 45 4.99 1.43 8.34
N HIS A 46 4.49 1.15 9.54
CA HIS A 46 5.29 1.10 10.76
C HIS A 46 5.56 -0.35 11.14
N SER A 47 6.83 -0.76 11.14
CA SER A 47 7.26 -2.12 11.52
C SER A 47 8.47 -2.03 12.44
N LEU A 48 8.44 -2.75 13.56
CA LEU A 48 9.54 -2.86 14.53
C LEU A 48 10.14 -1.49 14.94
N GLY A 49 9.28 -0.50 15.20
CA GLY A 49 9.69 0.86 15.58
C GLY A 49 10.27 1.71 14.44
N ARG A 50 10.24 1.22 13.21
CA ARG A 50 10.72 1.92 12.00
C ARG A 50 9.55 2.35 11.13
N ARG A 51 9.75 3.42 10.37
CA ARG A 51 8.81 3.94 9.39
C ARG A 51 9.31 3.67 7.97
N PHE A 52 8.43 3.14 7.14
CA PHE A 52 8.66 2.87 5.73
C PHE A 52 7.60 3.60 4.89
N ASP A 53 8.04 4.36 3.89
CA ASP A 53 7.12 4.88 2.88
C ASP A 53 6.85 3.74 1.87
N LEU A 54 5.57 3.43 1.66
CA LEU A 54 5.15 2.39 0.73
C LEU A 54 4.99 3.00 -0.66
N VAL A 55 5.59 2.41 -1.68
CA VAL A 55 5.51 2.89 -3.06
C VAL A 55 4.88 1.86 -3.98
N ALA A 56 4.20 2.35 -5.01
CA ALA A 56 3.65 1.50 -6.07
C ALA A 56 4.78 0.94 -6.97
N PRO A 57 4.69 -0.33 -7.39
CA PRO A 57 5.63 -0.90 -8.36
C PRO A 57 5.41 -0.36 -9.77
N SER A 58 6.37 -0.58 -10.68
CA SER A 58 6.35 -0.06 -12.06
C SER A 58 5.08 -0.41 -12.85
N GLY A 59 4.46 -1.56 -12.56
CA GLY A 59 3.24 -2.05 -13.22
C GLY A 59 1.91 -1.60 -12.59
N ALA A 60 1.96 -0.82 -11.51
CA ALA A 60 0.77 -0.38 -10.78
C ALA A 60 0.41 1.07 -11.15
N ALA A 61 -0.56 1.21 -12.07
CA ALA A 61 -1.12 2.49 -12.45
C ALA A 61 -2.64 2.40 -12.50
N GLY A 62 -3.34 3.38 -11.92
CA GLY A 62 -4.79 3.40 -11.97
C GLY A 62 -5.43 4.23 -10.87
N ARG A 63 -6.70 3.92 -10.60
CA ARG A 63 -7.51 4.58 -9.58
C ARG A 63 -7.79 3.60 -8.43
N VAL A 64 -7.62 4.06 -7.20
CA VAL A 64 -7.95 3.27 -6.00
C VAL A 64 -9.46 3.04 -5.96
N VAL A 65 -9.88 1.78 -5.83
CA VAL A 65 -11.30 1.40 -5.87
C VAL A 65 -11.83 0.95 -4.51
N ASN A 66 -10.98 0.51 -3.60
CA ASN A 66 -11.35 0.09 -2.26
C ASN A 66 -11.42 1.29 -1.30
N PRO A 67 -12.22 1.19 -0.22
CA PRO A 67 -12.17 2.16 0.87
C PRO A 67 -10.85 2.02 1.65
N PRO A 68 -10.36 3.12 2.25
CA PRO A 68 -9.24 3.05 3.18
C PRO A 68 -9.61 2.20 4.41
N PRO A 69 -8.63 1.65 5.14
CA PRO A 69 -8.90 0.92 6.39
C PRO A 69 -9.63 1.80 7.41
N GLU A 70 -10.52 1.19 8.21
CA GLU A 70 -11.26 1.89 9.27
C GLU A 70 -10.35 2.51 10.35
N ARG A 71 -9.20 1.87 10.60
CA ARG A 71 -8.22 2.32 11.59
C ARG A 71 -7.14 3.15 10.93
N VAL A 72 -6.78 4.28 11.55
CA VAL A 72 -5.62 5.09 11.14
C VAL A 72 -4.33 4.27 11.16
N LEU A 73 -4.16 3.39 12.14
CA LEU A 73 -3.08 2.42 12.24
C LEU A 73 -3.67 1.01 12.12
N ALA A 74 -3.82 0.52 10.90
CA ALA A 74 -4.40 -0.79 10.62
C ALA A 74 -3.32 -1.88 10.70
N PRO A 75 -3.46 -2.92 11.53
CA PRO A 75 -2.52 -4.03 11.54
C PRO A 75 -2.62 -4.83 10.24
N VAL A 76 -1.47 -5.11 9.63
CA VAL A 76 -1.36 -5.86 8.37
C VAL A 76 -0.28 -6.92 8.50
N SER A 77 -0.48 -8.05 7.81
CA SER A 77 0.49 -9.12 7.68
C SER A 77 1.22 -9.01 6.33
N TYR A 78 2.29 -9.79 6.20
CA TYR A 78 2.91 -10.01 4.90
C TYR A 78 1.87 -10.52 3.90
N GLY A 79 1.77 -9.89 2.72
CA GLY A 79 0.83 -10.25 1.67
C GLY A 79 -0.62 -9.78 1.88
N THR A 80 -0.93 -9.06 2.97
CA THR A 80 -2.25 -8.46 3.17
C THR A 80 -2.56 -7.47 2.04
N VAL A 81 -3.77 -7.57 1.46
CA VAL A 81 -4.26 -6.63 0.43
C VAL A 81 -4.49 -5.26 1.05
N LEU A 82 -3.90 -4.23 0.45
CA LEU A 82 -4.06 -2.83 0.84
C LEU A 82 -4.90 -2.03 -0.18
N TYR A 83 -4.77 -2.36 -1.47
CA TYR A 83 -5.52 -1.76 -2.57
C TYR A 83 -5.93 -2.81 -3.60
#